data_AF-A0A849TCF9-F1
#
_entry.id   AF-A0A849TCF9-F1
#
_cell.length_a   1.000
_cell.length_b   1.000
_cell.length_c   1.000
_cell.angle_alpha   90.00
_cell.angle_beta   90.00
_cell.angle_gamma   90.00
#
_symmetry.space_group_name_H-M   'P 1'
#
loop_
_entity.id
_entity.type
_entity.pdbx_description
1 polymer ?
#
loop_
_entity_poly.entity_id
_entity_poly.type
_entity_poly.pdbx_seq_one_letter_code
_entity_poly.pdbx_strand_id
1 'polypeptide(L)'
;MSGCNNLLHRLGFSFKKAKGVPGKSKEKDQEEFIEKYNSLKGKGKIYFGDATHPLHNTILSAGWIRKGEEKEVFTNSGRNRVNVFGAISIDDLDIVTHSYDTINQISVCNFLKALRERNPNGEKIYFILDRGPSNKALSVRELAKN
;
A
#
# COMPACT_ATOMS: atom_id res chain seq x y z
N MET A 1 -2.83 41.35 -9.64
CA MET A 1 -1.97 40.14 -9.69
C MET A 1 -1.86 39.51 -11.08
N SER A 2 -2.10 40.23 -12.19
CA SER A 2 -1.98 39.65 -13.55
C SER A 2 -0.56 39.68 -14.12
N GLY A 3 0.30 40.59 -13.64
CA GLY A 3 1.67 40.76 -14.16
C GLY A 3 2.55 39.51 -14.01
N CYS A 4 2.61 38.92 -12.81
CA CYS A 4 3.42 37.72 -12.57
C CYS A 4 2.91 36.51 -13.37
N ASN A 5 1.60 36.34 -13.50
CA ASN A 5 1.04 35.18 -14.20
C ASN A 5 1.34 35.27 -15.71
N ASN A 6 1.20 36.46 -16.30
CA ASN A 6 1.52 36.70 -17.71
C ASN A 6 3.03 36.52 -18.00
N LEU A 7 3.89 36.96 -17.08
CA LEU A 7 5.33 36.75 -17.19
C LEU A 7 5.69 35.25 -17.16
N LEU A 8 5.12 34.49 -16.21
CA LEU A 8 5.37 33.04 -16.08
C LEU A 8 4.92 32.29 -17.34
N HIS A 9 3.75 32.61 -17.89
CA HIS A 9 3.29 32.03 -19.15
C HIS A 9 4.21 32.39 -20.33
N ARG A 10 4.66 33.65 -20.43
CA ARG A 10 5.62 34.08 -21.47
C ARG A 10 6.97 33.38 -21.36
N LEU A 11 7.38 33.03 -20.14
CA LEU A 11 8.59 32.26 -19.88
C LEU A 11 8.39 30.74 -20.04
N GLY A 12 7.22 30.29 -20.51
CA GLY A 12 6.92 28.88 -20.78
C GLY A 12 6.47 28.06 -19.56
N PHE A 13 6.22 28.71 -18.42
CA PHE A 13 5.70 28.03 -17.23
C PHE A 13 4.18 27.84 -17.31
N SER A 14 3.71 26.72 -16.75
CA SER A 14 2.29 26.39 -16.64
C SER A 14 1.95 26.00 -15.22
N PHE A 15 0.82 26.46 -14.70
CA PHE A 15 0.33 26.04 -13.39
C PHE A 15 -0.04 24.55 -13.42
N LYS A 16 0.77 23.72 -12.77
CA LYS A 16 0.57 22.27 -12.64
C LYS A 16 0.90 21.86 -11.22
N LYS A 17 0.11 20.94 -10.67
CA LYS A 17 0.47 20.25 -9.42
C LYS A 17 1.75 19.44 -9.70
N ALA A 18 2.74 19.56 -8.82
CA ALA A 18 3.95 18.75 -8.93
C ALA A 18 3.59 17.26 -8.93
N LYS A 19 4.21 16.49 -9.83
CA LYS A 19 4.04 15.04 -9.85
C LYS A 19 4.91 14.46 -8.73
N GLY A 20 4.27 13.75 -7.81
CA GLY A 20 5.01 12.94 -6.84
C GLY A 20 5.79 11.87 -7.60
N VAL A 21 7.11 11.92 -7.52
CA VAL A 21 8.00 10.85 -7.97
C VAL A 21 8.63 10.21 -6.73
N PRO A 22 8.73 8.87 -6.64
CA PRO A 22 9.38 8.21 -5.52
C PRO A 22 10.83 8.69 -5.39
N GLY A 23 11.15 9.43 -4.32
CA GLY A 23 12.42 10.14 -4.20
C GLY A 23 13.68 9.28 -4.03
N LYS A 24 13.56 7.94 -3.98
CA LYS A 24 14.66 6.99 -3.74
C LYS A 24 14.45 5.65 -4.46
N SER A 25 14.25 5.68 -5.78
CA SER A 25 14.32 4.43 -6.56
C SER A 25 15.76 3.93 -6.56
N LYS A 26 16.01 2.75 -5.98
CA LYS A 26 17.29 2.05 -6.08
C LYS A 26 17.19 1.05 -7.21
N GLU A 27 17.68 1.42 -8.38
CA GLU A 27 17.61 0.60 -9.60
C GLU A 27 18.17 -0.80 -9.38
N LYS A 28 19.35 -0.91 -8.76
CA LYS A 28 19.96 -2.20 -8.42
C LYS A 28 19.08 -3.08 -7.52
N ASP A 29 18.45 -2.51 -6.47
CA ASP A 29 17.54 -3.27 -5.59
C ASP A 29 16.31 -3.78 -6.38
N GLN A 30 15.88 -3.06 -7.42
CA GLN A 30 14.77 -3.47 -8.28
C GLN A 30 15.17 -4.57 -9.25
N GLU A 31 16.35 -4.46 -9.88
CA GLU A 31 16.91 -5.50 -10.75
C GLU A 31 17.06 -6.82 -9.99
N GLU A 32 17.69 -6.79 -8.81
CA GLU A 32 17.84 -7.97 -7.94
C GLU A 32 16.49 -8.57 -7.55
N PHE A 33 15.48 -7.72 -7.31
CA PHE A 33 14.13 -8.18 -7.01
C PHE A 33 13.47 -8.86 -8.22
N ILE A 34 13.59 -8.29 -9.42
CA ILE A 34 13.03 -8.84 -10.66
C ILE A 34 13.65 -10.21 -10.97
N GLU A 35 14.97 -10.33 -10.87
CA GLU A 35 15.68 -11.60 -11.04
C GLU A 35 15.18 -12.66 -10.05
N LYS A 36 15.11 -12.29 -8.77
CA LYS A 36 14.60 -13.17 -7.73
C LYS A 36 13.16 -13.59 -8.00
N TYR A 37 12.27 -12.65 -8.31
CA TYR A 37 10.87 -12.93 -8.60
C TYR A 37 10.71 -13.87 -9.81
N ASN A 38 11.43 -13.62 -10.90
CA ASN A 38 11.43 -14.49 -12.07
C ASN A 38 11.93 -15.90 -11.73
N SER A 39 12.91 -16.03 -10.83
CA SER A 39 13.38 -17.33 -10.36
C SER A 39 12.34 -18.11 -9.52
N LEU A 40 11.32 -17.44 -8.97
CA LEU A 40 10.26 -18.06 -8.16
C LEU A 40 9.07 -18.52 -9.00
N LYS A 41 8.86 -17.93 -10.19
CA LYS A 41 7.75 -18.30 -11.07
C LYS A 41 7.77 -19.80 -11.39
N GLY A 42 6.60 -20.43 -11.29
CA GLY A 42 6.42 -21.87 -11.54
C GLY A 42 6.94 -22.81 -10.44
N LYS A 43 7.50 -22.30 -9.33
CA LYS A 43 7.95 -23.12 -8.19
C LYS A 43 6.90 -23.27 -7.09
N GLY A 44 5.77 -22.61 -7.22
CA GLY A 44 4.70 -22.56 -6.23
C GLY A 44 3.84 -21.30 -6.41
N LYS A 45 2.88 -21.10 -5.51
CA LYS A 45 1.93 -19.99 -5.55
C LYS A 45 2.55 -18.73 -4.99
N ILE A 46 2.55 -17.63 -5.74
CA ILE A 46 3.16 -16.37 -5.32
C ILE A 46 2.06 -15.39 -4.93
N TYR A 47 2.07 -14.94 -3.67
CA TYR A 47 1.19 -13.88 -3.18
C TYR A 47 1.97 -12.59 -2.94
N PHE A 48 1.38 -11.47 -3.33
CA PHE A 48 1.82 -10.13 -2.97
C PHE A 48 0.90 -9.58 -1.88
N GLY A 49 1.45 -9.30 -0.72
CA GLY A 49 0.71 -8.80 0.43
C GLY A 49 0.98 -7.34 0.73
N ASP A 50 -0.06 -6.64 1.20
CA ASP A 50 0.06 -5.29 1.71
C ASP A 50 -0.98 -5.01 2.80
N ALA A 51 -0.65 -4.07 3.69
CA ALA A 51 -1.55 -3.59 4.73
C ALA A 51 -1.97 -2.16 4.45
N THR A 52 -3.27 -1.92 4.44
CA THR A 52 -3.84 -0.59 4.23
C THR A 52 -4.63 -0.13 5.44
N HIS A 53 -4.63 1.19 5.66
CA HIS A 53 -5.33 1.84 6.75
C HIS A 53 -6.38 2.85 6.21
N PRO A 54 -7.49 2.40 5.60
CA PRO A 54 -8.53 3.31 5.14
C PRO A 54 -9.06 4.16 6.29
N LEU A 55 -9.07 5.47 6.06
CA LEU A 55 -9.68 6.41 6.97
C LEU A 55 -11.18 6.44 6.70
N HIS A 56 -11.95 6.38 7.78
CA HIS A 56 -13.39 6.59 7.70
C HIS A 56 -13.74 8.08 7.45
N ASN A 57 -12.81 8.99 7.75
CA ASN A 57 -13.07 10.43 7.70
C ASN A 57 -12.83 11.02 6.31
N THR A 58 -13.68 12.01 5.99
CA THR A 58 -13.54 12.87 4.81
C THR A 58 -12.19 13.60 4.81
N ILE A 59 -11.41 13.43 3.75
CA ILE A 59 -10.21 14.24 3.52
C ILE A 59 -10.66 15.57 2.91
N LEU A 60 -10.61 16.64 3.71
CA LEU A 60 -10.89 17.98 3.21
C LEU A 60 -9.85 18.36 2.15
N SER A 61 -10.32 18.79 0.99
CA SER A 61 -9.49 19.29 -0.10
C SER A 61 -9.81 20.76 -0.35
N ALA A 62 -8.88 21.48 -0.98
CA ALA A 62 -9.08 22.88 -1.35
C ALA A 62 -10.10 22.99 -2.50
N GLY A 63 -10.97 24.00 -2.40
CA GLY A 63 -11.95 24.34 -3.42
C GLY A 63 -12.07 25.86 -3.58
N TRP A 64 -12.74 26.29 -4.66
CA TRP A 64 -13.04 27.70 -4.88
C TRP A 64 -14.21 28.11 -3.98
N ILE A 65 -13.89 28.70 -2.82
CA ILE A 65 -14.86 29.25 -1.87
C ILE A 65 -14.86 30.77 -2.05
N ARG A 66 -16.05 31.39 -2.04
CA ARG A 66 -16.17 32.85 -2.22
C ARG A 66 -15.48 33.57 -1.06
N LYS A 67 -14.82 34.69 -1.39
CA LYS A 67 -14.11 35.50 -0.39
C LYS A 67 -15.09 36.03 0.65
N GLY A 68 -14.83 35.72 1.93
CA GLY A 68 -15.69 36.10 3.05
C GLY A 68 -16.76 35.06 3.40
N GLU A 69 -16.82 33.93 2.69
CA GLU A 69 -17.70 32.81 3.03
C GLU A 69 -16.89 31.65 3.63
N GLU A 70 -17.44 31.05 4.68
CA GLU A 70 -16.95 29.78 5.23
C GLU A 70 -17.82 28.64 4.71
N LYS A 71 -17.19 27.52 4.34
CA LYS A 71 -17.90 26.30 3.93
C LYS A 71 -17.59 25.18 4.92
N GLU A 72 -18.57 24.87 5.75
CA GLU A 72 -18.50 23.75 6.67
C GLU A 72 -18.67 22.42 5.93
N VAL A 73 -17.85 21.45 6.31
CA VAL A 73 -17.99 20.05 5.89
C VAL A 73 -18.10 19.24 7.17
N PHE A 74 -19.23 18.57 7.34
CA PHE A 74 -19.42 17.67 8.48
C PHE A 74 -18.46 16.49 8.36
N THR A 75 -17.59 16.35 9.35
CA THR A 75 -16.69 15.21 9.49
C THR A 75 -17.14 14.35 10.65
N ASN A 76 -17.01 13.02 10.52
CA ASN A 76 -17.28 12.12 11.63
C ASN A 76 -16.32 12.40 12.80
N SER A 77 -16.87 12.39 14.03
CA SER A 77 -16.09 12.56 15.25
C SER A 77 -15.39 11.24 15.61
N GLY A 78 -14.06 11.19 15.46
CA GLY A 78 -13.24 10.05 15.86
C GLY A 78 -12.10 9.75 14.87
N ARG A 79 -11.07 9.03 15.33
CA ARG A 79 -10.01 8.46 14.48
C ARG A 79 -10.22 6.95 14.29
N ASN A 80 -11.44 6.54 13.96
CA ASN A 80 -11.68 5.15 13.62
C ASN A 80 -11.09 4.88 12.23
N ARG A 81 -10.03 4.10 12.20
CA ARG A 81 -9.42 3.57 10.98
C ARG A 81 -9.77 2.11 10.88
N VAL A 82 -10.08 1.65 9.68
CA VAL A 82 -10.12 0.21 9.40
C VAL A 82 -8.69 -0.19 9.08
N ASN A 83 -8.22 -1.34 9.57
CA ASN A 83 -6.95 -1.90 9.12
C ASN A 83 -7.23 -3.20 8.38
N VAL A 84 -6.85 -3.24 7.11
CA VAL A 84 -7.05 -4.39 6.24
C VAL A 84 -5.69 -4.91 5.83
N PHE A 85 -5.44 -6.19 6.05
CA PHE A 85 -4.34 -6.90 5.42
C PHE A 85 -4.89 -7.68 4.23
N GLY A 86 -4.31 -7.46 3.05
CA GLY A 86 -4.69 -8.15 1.83
C GLY A 86 -3.50 -8.85 1.20
N ALA A 87 -3.78 -9.91 0.45
CA ALA A 87 -2.83 -10.53 -0.44
C ALA A 87 -3.51 -10.99 -1.72
N ILE A 88 -2.80 -10.85 -2.83
CA ILE A 88 -3.26 -11.29 -4.15
C ILE A 88 -2.21 -12.20 -4.79
N SER A 89 -2.67 -13.32 -5.34
CA SER A 89 -1.90 -14.15 -6.24
C SER A 89 -2.11 -13.69 -7.67
N ILE A 90 -1.04 -13.37 -8.41
CA ILE A 90 -1.16 -12.80 -9.76
C ILE A 90 -1.52 -13.88 -10.79
N ASP A 91 -1.12 -15.13 -10.54
CA ASP A 91 -1.26 -16.21 -11.51
C ASP A 91 -2.73 -16.66 -11.66
N ASP A 92 -3.49 -16.65 -10.57
CA ASP A 92 -4.90 -17.09 -10.53
C ASP A 92 -5.86 -16.01 -10.01
N LEU A 93 -5.35 -14.81 -9.69
CA LEU A 93 -6.11 -13.69 -9.13
C LEU A 93 -6.85 -14.03 -7.82
N ASP A 94 -6.36 -15.03 -7.09
CA ASP A 94 -6.89 -15.37 -5.77
C ASP A 94 -6.55 -14.27 -4.76
N ILE A 95 -7.56 -13.81 -4.02
CA ILE A 95 -7.46 -12.67 -3.10
C ILE A 95 -7.88 -13.13 -1.71
N VAL A 96 -6.99 -12.88 -0.74
CA VAL A 96 -7.24 -13.13 0.68
C VAL A 96 -7.17 -11.81 1.42
N THR A 97 -8.20 -11.49 2.20
CA THR A 97 -8.25 -10.24 2.98
C THR A 97 -8.78 -10.49 4.39
N HIS A 98 -8.16 -9.87 5.38
CA HIS A 98 -8.62 -9.87 6.77
C HIS A 98 -8.53 -8.48 7.37
N SER A 99 -9.53 -8.13 8.17
CA SER A 99 -9.51 -6.92 8.99
C SER A 99 -8.94 -7.22 10.37
N TYR A 100 -8.17 -6.29 10.91
CA TYR A 100 -7.59 -6.38 12.25
C TYR A 100 -7.73 -5.04 12.99
N ASP A 101 -7.79 -5.10 14.31
CA ASP A 101 -7.78 -3.88 15.15
C ASP A 101 -6.48 -3.09 15.03
N THR A 102 -5.37 -3.79 14.77
CA THR A 102 -4.07 -3.21 14.48
C THR A 102 -3.27 -4.18 13.60
N ILE A 103 -2.45 -3.64 12.70
CA ILE A 103 -1.50 -4.44 11.93
C ILE A 103 -0.17 -4.47 12.68
N ASN A 104 0.10 -5.60 13.31
CA ASN A 104 1.36 -5.89 13.99
C ASN A 104 1.84 -7.30 13.59
N GLN A 105 2.94 -7.75 14.18
CA GLN A 105 3.50 -9.08 13.90
C GLN A 105 2.53 -10.24 14.14
N ILE A 106 1.62 -10.12 15.11
CA ILE A 106 0.61 -11.15 15.42
C ILE A 106 -0.41 -11.21 14.28
N SER A 107 -0.88 -10.05 13.80
CA SER A 107 -1.80 -9.95 12.66
C SER A 107 -1.18 -10.55 11.40
N VAL A 108 0.11 -10.28 11.14
CA VAL A 108 0.86 -10.90 10.03
C VAL A 108 0.95 -12.42 10.19
N CYS A 109 1.27 -12.92 11.39
CA CYS A 109 1.29 -14.35 11.66
C CYS A 109 -0.08 -15.03 11.46
N ASN A 110 -1.16 -14.37 11.89
CA ASN A 110 -2.52 -14.87 11.68
C ASN A 110 -2.86 -14.90 10.19
N PHE A 111 -2.43 -13.88 9.44
CA PHE A 111 -2.63 -13.82 8.00
C PHE A 111 -1.87 -14.95 7.27
N LEU A 112 -0.63 -15.26 7.69
CA LEU A 112 0.11 -16.41 7.16
C LEU A 112 -0.63 -17.75 7.37
N LYS A 113 -1.30 -17.92 8.51
CA LYS A 113 -2.13 -19.12 8.76
C LYS A 113 -3.34 -19.16 7.83
N ALA A 114 -4.03 -18.03 7.67
CA ALA A 114 -5.17 -17.93 6.75
C ALA A 114 -4.76 -18.23 5.29
N LEU A 115 -3.58 -17.76 4.85
CA LEU A 115 -3.05 -18.11 3.53
C LEU A 115 -2.81 -19.61 3.36
N ARG A 116 -2.29 -20.29 4.40
CA ARG A 116 -2.10 -21.76 4.36
C ARG A 116 -3.42 -22.51 4.32
N GLU A 117 -4.42 -22.08 5.09
CA GLU A 117 -5.76 -22.68 5.10
C GLU A 117 -6.44 -22.57 3.73
N ARG A 118 -6.18 -21.48 2.99
CA ARG A 118 -6.64 -21.27 1.61
C ARG A 118 -5.89 -22.09 0.56
N ASN A 119 -4.82 -22.78 0.95
CA ASN A 119 -4.00 -23.61 0.08
C ASN A 119 -3.99 -25.09 0.55
N PRO A 120 -5.14 -25.78 0.46
CA PRO A 120 -5.29 -27.14 0.97
C PRO A 120 -4.44 -28.17 0.21
N ASN A 121 -4.02 -27.86 -1.02
CA ASN A 121 -3.19 -28.74 -1.85
C ASN A 121 -1.73 -28.81 -1.36
N GLY A 122 -1.34 -27.98 -0.39
CA GLY A 122 0.01 -28.00 0.19
C GLY A 122 1.09 -27.49 -0.77
N GLU A 123 0.73 -26.80 -1.85
CA GLU A 123 1.68 -26.19 -2.76
C GLU A 123 2.55 -25.18 -2.00
N LYS A 124 3.81 -25.02 -2.41
CA LYS A 124 4.69 -24.07 -1.75
C LYS A 124 4.19 -22.64 -1.98
N ILE A 125 3.98 -21.89 -0.90
CA ILE A 125 3.57 -20.48 -0.97
C ILE A 125 4.81 -19.59 -0.86
N TYR A 126 4.95 -18.65 -1.79
CA TYR A 126 5.90 -17.55 -1.72
C TYR A 126 5.15 -16.27 -1.42
N PHE A 127 5.31 -15.75 -0.20
CA PHE A 127 4.65 -14.51 0.21
C PHE A 127 5.62 -13.33 0.17
N ILE A 128 5.31 -12.36 -0.70
CA ILE A 128 6.12 -11.16 -0.95
C ILE A 128 5.49 -10.00 -0.17
N LEU A 129 6.27 -9.40 0.72
CA LEU A 129 5.90 -8.27 1.55
C LEU A 129 6.94 -7.16 1.46
N ASP A 130 6.54 -5.95 1.85
CA ASP A 130 7.46 -4.84 2.04
C ASP A 130 8.45 -5.10 3.20
N ARG A 131 9.38 -4.16 3.41
CA ARG A 131 10.37 -4.24 4.50
C ARG A 131 9.84 -3.66 5.83
N GLY A 132 8.52 -3.64 6.03
CA GLY A 132 7.86 -3.16 7.24
C GLY A 132 8.37 -3.87 8.51
N PRO A 133 8.46 -3.17 9.66
CA PRO A 133 8.99 -3.77 10.90
C PRO A 133 8.26 -5.05 11.32
N SER A 134 6.92 -5.04 11.29
CA SER A 134 6.09 -6.20 11.65
C SER A 134 6.32 -7.39 10.73
N ASN A 135 6.51 -7.15 9.43
CA ASN A 135 6.78 -8.20 8.43
C ASN A 135 8.15 -8.86 8.62
N LYS A 136 9.10 -8.16 9.26
CA LYS A 136 10.46 -8.66 9.52
C LYS A 136 10.62 -9.29 10.90
N ALA A 137 9.57 -9.31 11.74
CA ALA A 137 9.63 -9.86 13.08
C ALA A 137 10.09 -11.33 13.06
N LEU A 138 10.83 -11.75 14.08
CA LEU A 138 11.36 -13.12 14.17
C LEU A 138 10.24 -14.16 14.13
N SER A 139 9.15 -13.93 14.86
CA SER A 139 7.98 -14.80 14.86
C SER A 139 7.36 -15.00 13.48
N VAL A 140 7.30 -13.94 12.67
CA VAL A 140 6.80 -14.01 11.29
C VAL A 140 7.74 -14.83 10.42
N ARG A 141 9.06 -14.62 10.56
CA ARG A 141 10.08 -15.36 9.79
C ARG A 141 10.14 -16.84 10.16
N GLU A 142 10.01 -17.17 11.44
CA GLU A 142 9.94 -18.54 11.92
C GLU A 142 8.68 -19.23 11.41
N LEU A 143 7.53 -18.56 11.56
CA LEU A 143 6.28 -19.10 11.08
C LEU A 143 6.31 -19.32 9.57
N ALA A 144 6.94 -18.44 8.78
CA ALA A 144 7.01 -18.54 7.33
C ALA A 144 7.93 -19.66 6.79
N LYS A 145 8.81 -20.22 7.63
CA LYS A 145 9.67 -21.36 7.24
C LYS A 145 8.94 -22.71 7.28
N ASN A 146 7.87 -22.78 8.07
CA ASN A 146 7.01 -23.97 8.22
C ASN A 146 6.02 -24.11 7.06
#